data_AF-A0A9E4KER3-F1
#
_entry.id   AF-A0A9E4KER3-F1
#
_cell.length_a   1.000
_cell.length_b   1.000
_cell.length_c   1.000
_cell.angle_alpha   90.00
_cell.angle_beta   90.00
_cell.angle_gamma   90.00
#
_symmetry.space_group_name_H-M   'P 1'
#
loop_
_entity.id
_entity.type
_entity.pdbx_description
1 polymer ?
#
loop_
_entity_poly.entity_id
_entity_poly.type
_entity_poly.pdbx_seq_one_letter_code
_entity_poly.pdbx_strand_id
1 'polypeptide(L)'
;TNRSMFRFTMLNHLCKDLELIKDPTRPSDRVRQDASRSPGGDSRVYFNNCVGCHAGMEPLGQAYAYYNFEYTDDPESGALDYTPGVVQPKYLINSSVFKDGYATPDDQWDNYWREGPNASLGWDSSLPGTGYGAKSMGEELANSHAFAECQVTKAFQAVCLRAPVDSADRSKIAEITSSFKSGYNMKNVFAQAAVHCAGE
;
A
#
# COMPACT_ATOMS: atom_id res chain seq x y z
N THR A 1 -14.05 4.79 -4.22
CA THR A 1 -12.61 5.06 -4.42
C THR A 1 -11.80 3.99 -3.71
N ASN A 2 -10.73 3.46 -4.31
CA ASN A 2 -9.91 2.40 -3.68
C ASN A 2 -8.92 2.93 -2.63
N ARG A 3 -8.94 4.23 -2.33
CA ARG A 3 -8.09 4.86 -1.32
C ARG A 3 -8.18 4.18 0.05
N SER A 4 -9.38 3.83 0.51
CA SER A 4 -9.55 3.24 1.84
C SER A 4 -8.86 1.88 1.96
N MET A 5 -9.06 0.99 0.96
CA MET A 5 -8.39 -0.31 0.91
C MET A 5 -6.88 -0.18 0.83
N PHE A 6 -6.39 0.73 -0.02
CA PHE A 6 -4.96 0.93 -0.17
C PHE A 6 -4.32 1.54 1.09
N ARG A 7 -4.98 2.54 1.71
CA ARG A 7 -4.53 3.11 2.99
C ARG A 7 -4.50 2.08 4.10
N PHE A 8 -5.54 1.24 4.19
CA PHE A 8 -5.58 0.14 5.16
C PHE A 8 -4.39 -0.79 4.98
N THR A 9 -4.05 -1.13 3.73
CA THR A 9 -2.90 -1.97 3.41
C THR A 9 -1.59 -1.31 3.87
N MET A 10 -1.36 -0.05 3.51
CA MET A 10 -0.16 0.69 3.90
C MET A 10 0.00 0.82 5.42
N LEU A 11 -1.08 1.18 6.12
CA LEU A 11 -1.07 1.32 7.57
C LEU A 11 -0.81 0.00 8.30
N ASN A 12 -1.48 -1.07 7.89
CA ASN A 12 -1.44 -2.33 8.63
C ASN A 12 -0.28 -3.23 8.24
N HIS A 13 0.19 -3.15 7.00
CA HIS A 13 1.22 -4.06 6.51
C HIS A 13 2.58 -3.39 6.38
N LEU A 14 2.64 -2.09 6.10
CA LEU A 14 3.90 -1.35 5.94
C LEU A 14 4.12 -0.31 7.06
N CYS A 15 3.17 -0.13 7.98
CA CYS A 15 3.25 0.84 9.08
C CYS A 15 3.51 2.27 8.60
N LYS A 16 3.03 2.63 7.40
CA LYS A 16 3.09 3.98 6.83
C LYS A 16 1.69 4.46 6.50
N ASP A 17 1.32 5.65 6.98
CA ASP A 17 0.09 6.30 6.49
C ASP A 17 0.33 6.87 5.09
N LEU A 18 -0.72 6.92 4.27
CA LEU A 18 -0.68 7.53 2.94
C LEU A 18 -0.15 8.97 2.98
N GLU A 19 -0.46 9.71 4.04
CA GLU A 19 0.01 11.09 4.22
C GLU A 19 1.53 11.19 4.31
N LEU A 20 2.21 10.17 4.86
CA LEU A 20 3.66 10.13 5.01
C LEU A 20 4.39 9.74 3.72
N ILE A 21 3.67 9.17 2.75
CA ILE A 21 4.23 8.66 1.49
C ILE A 21 3.69 9.44 0.29
N LYS A 22 3.10 10.62 0.52
CA LYS A 22 2.74 11.56 -0.55
C LYS A 22 3.98 11.90 -1.37
N ASP A 23 3.90 11.68 -2.68
CA ASP A 23 5.00 11.92 -3.58
C ASP A 23 4.52 12.64 -4.85
N PRO A 24 4.63 13.98 -4.90
CA PRO A 24 4.24 14.76 -6.08
C PRO A 24 5.28 14.68 -7.22
N THR A 25 6.39 13.94 -7.05
CA THR A 25 7.44 13.83 -8.06
C THR A 25 7.20 12.68 -9.05
N ARG A 26 6.20 11.83 -8.80
CA ARG A 26 5.84 10.70 -9.68
C ARG A 26 4.84 11.15 -10.76
N PRO A 27 4.81 10.47 -11.92
CA PRO A 27 3.78 10.70 -12.94
C PRO A 27 2.37 10.52 -12.37
N SER A 28 1.43 11.34 -12.84
CA SER A 28 0.00 11.25 -12.50
C SER A 28 -0.85 10.81 -13.70
N ASP A 29 -0.23 10.07 -14.62
CA ASP A 29 -0.81 9.56 -15.87
C ASP A 29 -1.89 8.50 -15.64
N ARG A 30 -1.78 7.72 -14.56
CA ARG A 30 -2.78 6.71 -14.17
C ARG A 30 -3.92 7.26 -13.33
N VAL A 31 -3.99 8.58 -13.10
CA VAL A 31 -5.08 9.16 -12.30
C VAL A 31 -6.39 9.17 -13.08
N ARG A 32 -7.38 8.44 -12.57
CA ARG A 32 -8.65 8.10 -13.22
C ARG A 32 -9.54 9.31 -13.51
N GLN A 33 -10.47 9.09 -14.43
CA GLN A 33 -11.45 10.09 -14.90
C GLN A 33 -12.40 10.58 -13.80
N ASP A 34 -12.61 9.80 -12.73
CA ASP A 34 -13.51 10.11 -11.62
C ASP A 34 -12.93 11.09 -10.59
N ALA A 35 -11.67 11.49 -10.73
CA ALA A 35 -10.99 12.44 -9.86
C ALA A 35 -11.03 13.88 -10.42
N SER A 36 -11.76 14.77 -9.75
CA SER A 36 -11.82 16.19 -10.13
C SER A 36 -10.45 16.86 -10.09
N ARG A 37 -10.13 17.61 -11.14
CA ARG A 37 -8.95 18.49 -11.22
C ARG A 37 -9.18 19.88 -10.64
N SER A 38 -10.41 20.18 -10.22
CA SER A 38 -10.78 21.40 -9.50
C SER A 38 -11.75 21.08 -8.35
N PRO A 39 -11.34 20.31 -7.33
CA PRO A 39 -12.20 20.04 -6.17
C PRO A 39 -12.67 21.34 -5.52
N GLY A 40 -13.99 21.50 -5.34
CA GLY A 40 -14.57 22.75 -4.82
C GLY A 40 -14.43 23.96 -5.76
N GLY A 41 -14.13 23.74 -7.04
CA GLY A 41 -13.92 24.81 -8.03
C GLY A 41 -12.51 25.39 -8.06
N ASP A 42 -11.56 24.85 -7.28
CA ASP A 42 -10.19 25.35 -7.19
C ASP A 42 -9.17 24.26 -7.54
N SER A 43 -8.47 24.43 -8.67
CA SER A 43 -7.48 23.46 -9.14
C SER A 43 -6.24 23.38 -8.24
N ARG A 44 -5.93 24.44 -7.48
CA ARG A 44 -4.80 24.45 -6.54
C ARG A 44 -4.98 23.39 -5.47
N VAL A 45 -6.21 23.06 -5.11
CA VAL A 45 -6.49 21.99 -4.14
C VAL A 45 -5.99 20.64 -4.66
N TYR A 46 -6.24 20.33 -5.93
CA TYR A 46 -5.78 19.08 -6.53
C TYR A 46 -4.25 19.02 -6.57
N PHE A 47 -3.60 20.06 -7.09
CA PHE A 47 -2.14 20.09 -7.27
C PHE A 47 -1.36 20.14 -5.96
N ASN A 48 -1.91 20.78 -4.92
CA ASN A 48 -1.19 20.94 -3.65
C ASN A 48 -1.47 19.83 -2.63
N ASN A 49 -2.66 19.21 -2.68
CA ASN A 49 -3.10 18.31 -1.62
C ASN A 49 -3.39 16.88 -2.08
N CYS A 50 -3.81 16.70 -3.33
CA CYS A 50 -4.33 15.42 -3.81
C CYS A 50 -3.31 14.67 -4.66
N VAL A 51 -2.69 15.33 -5.64
CA VAL A 51 -1.88 14.67 -6.68
C VAL A 51 -0.75 13.82 -6.09
N GLY A 52 -0.14 14.24 -4.98
CA GLY A 52 0.93 13.47 -4.32
C GLY A 52 0.50 12.08 -3.82
N CYS A 53 -0.76 11.91 -3.40
CA CYS A 53 -1.29 10.57 -3.10
C CYS A 53 -1.65 9.82 -4.39
N HIS A 54 -2.36 10.50 -5.30
CA HIS A 54 -2.89 9.88 -6.51
C HIS A 54 -1.80 9.35 -7.43
N ALA A 55 -0.69 10.08 -7.59
CA ALA A 55 0.42 9.72 -8.48
C ALA A 55 1.02 8.35 -8.17
N GLY A 56 1.13 7.97 -6.89
CA GLY A 56 1.63 6.64 -6.51
C GLY A 56 0.55 5.60 -6.26
N MET A 57 -0.61 6.02 -5.73
CA MET A 57 -1.67 5.09 -5.34
C MET A 57 -2.46 4.55 -6.52
N GLU A 58 -2.76 5.37 -7.53
CA GLU A 58 -3.65 4.94 -8.62
C GLU A 58 -3.07 3.85 -9.52
N PRO A 59 -1.77 3.89 -9.91
CA PRO A 59 -1.11 2.77 -10.58
C PRO A 59 -1.24 1.44 -9.83
N LEU A 60 -1.06 1.44 -8.50
CA LEU A 60 -1.20 0.24 -7.66
C LEU A 60 -2.66 -0.16 -7.45
N GLY A 61 -3.55 0.82 -7.34
CA GLY A 61 -4.99 0.62 -7.16
C GLY A 61 -5.65 -0.10 -8.34
N GLN A 62 -5.04 -0.08 -9.52
CA GLN A 62 -5.51 -0.82 -10.70
C GLN A 62 -5.46 -2.35 -10.51
N ALA A 63 -4.61 -2.87 -9.62
CA ALA A 63 -4.56 -4.30 -9.28
C ALA A 63 -5.91 -4.89 -8.81
N TYR A 64 -6.83 -4.02 -8.38
CA TYR A 64 -8.17 -4.38 -7.94
C TYR A 64 -9.26 -4.15 -9.02
N ALA A 65 -8.88 -3.93 -10.28
CA ALA A 65 -9.81 -3.60 -11.38
C ALA A 65 -10.96 -4.61 -11.55
N TYR A 66 -10.70 -5.89 -11.28
CA TYR A 66 -11.65 -6.98 -11.42
C TYR A 66 -12.41 -7.32 -10.13
N TYR A 67 -12.15 -6.60 -9.03
CA TYR A 67 -12.75 -6.84 -7.73
C TYR A 67 -13.77 -5.76 -7.39
N ASN A 68 -14.96 -6.15 -6.95
CA ASN A 68 -15.90 -5.26 -6.28
C ASN A 68 -16.21 -5.74 -4.87
N PHE A 69 -16.76 -4.86 -4.04
CA PHE A 69 -17.33 -5.23 -2.75
C PHE A 69 -18.81 -4.90 -2.81
N GLU A 70 -19.63 -5.93 -3.00
CA GLU A 70 -21.07 -5.83 -3.19
C GLU A 70 -21.78 -5.90 -1.84
N TYR A 71 -22.65 -4.92 -1.57
CA TYR A 71 -23.53 -4.88 -0.41
C TYR A 71 -24.79 -4.07 -0.79
N THR A 72 -25.93 -4.38 -0.19
CA THR A 72 -27.17 -3.64 -0.46
C THR A 72 -27.26 -2.38 0.40
N ASP A 73 -27.31 -2.57 1.72
CA ASP A 73 -27.57 -1.51 2.70
C ASP A 73 -26.54 -1.50 3.83
N ASP A 74 -26.08 -2.68 4.26
CA ASP A 74 -25.12 -2.86 5.33
C ASP A 74 -23.77 -3.36 4.78
N PRO A 75 -22.70 -2.54 4.82
CA PRO A 75 -21.35 -2.95 4.43
C PRO A 75 -20.84 -4.20 5.17
N GLU A 76 -21.32 -4.46 6.40
CA GLU A 76 -20.92 -5.65 7.18
C GLU A 76 -21.49 -6.95 6.60
N SER A 77 -22.58 -6.86 5.81
CA SER A 77 -23.16 -7.99 5.08
C SER A 77 -22.54 -8.20 3.69
N GLY A 78 -21.59 -7.34 3.31
CA GLY A 78 -21.03 -7.32 1.98
C GLY A 78 -20.16 -8.54 1.67
N ALA A 79 -20.00 -8.79 0.37
CA ALA A 79 -19.16 -9.85 -0.16
C ALA A 79 -18.23 -9.33 -1.26
N LEU A 80 -17.05 -9.94 -1.34
CA LEU A 80 -16.15 -9.70 -2.46
C LEU A 80 -16.73 -10.34 -3.73
N ASP A 81 -16.96 -9.52 -4.75
CA ASP A 81 -17.22 -9.98 -6.11
C ASP A 81 -15.92 -9.92 -6.93
N TYR A 82 -15.62 -11.00 -7.65
CA TYR A 82 -14.43 -11.09 -8.50
C TYR A 82 -14.83 -11.64 -9.86
N THR A 83 -14.68 -10.80 -10.89
CA THR A 83 -14.98 -11.16 -12.27
C THR A 83 -13.69 -11.08 -13.10
N PRO A 84 -12.94 -12.18 -13.25
CA PRO A 84 -11.67 -12.19 -13.98
C PRO A 84 -11.81 -11.64 -15.40
N GLY A 85 -10.92 -10.71 -15.77
CA GLY A 85 -10.90 -10.12 -17.11
C GLY A 85 -11.97 -9.06 -17.37
N VAL A 86 -12.80 -8.72 -16.38
CA VAL A 86 -13.85 -7.71 -16.52
C VAL A 86 -13.61 -6.58 -15.54
N VAL A 87 -13.26 -5.40 -16.06
CA VAL A 87 -13.12 -4.17 -15.27
C VAL A 87 -14.46 -3.85 -14.62
N GLN A 88 -14.45 -3.76 -13.29
CA GLN A 88 -15.64 -3.50 -12.49
C GLN A 88 -16.14 -2.06 -12.71
N PRO A 89 -17.47 -1.84 -12.76
CA PRO A 89 -18.05 -0.53 -13.09
C PRO A 89 -17.52 0.64 -12.26
N LYS A 90 -17.10 0.40 -10.99
CA LYS A 90 -16.51 1.41 -10.11
C LYS A 90 -15.24 2.09 -10.65
N TYR A 91 -14.61 1.53 -11.69
CA TYR A 91 -13.46 2.14 -12.36
C TYR A 91 -13.84 3.05 -13.53
N LEU A 92 -15.10 3.00 -13.97
CA LEU A 92 -15.61 3.71 -15.15
C LEU A 92 -16.71 4.73 -14.82
N ILE A 93 -17.00 4.94 -13.52
CA ILE A 93 -17.94 5.95 -13.06
C ILE A 93 -17.42 7.37 -13.31
N ASN A 94 -18.33 8.34 -13.43
CA ASN A 94 -18.00 9.76 -13.48
C ASN A 94 -16.98 10.13 -14.59
N SER A 95 -16.99 9.43 -15.72
CA SER A 95 -16.04 9.63 -16.83
C SER A 95 -16.06 11.04 -17.43
N SER A 96 -17.11 11.82 -17.16
CA SER A 96 -17.22 13.23 -17.57
C SER A 96 -16.53 14.22 -16.63
N VAL A 97 -16.10 13.82 -15.42
CA VAL A 97 -15.44 14.70 -14.43
C VAL A 97 -14.09 15.19 -14.95
N PHE A 98 -13.28 14.29 -15.49
CA PHE A 98 -12.08 14.64 -16.22
C PHE A 98 -11.91 13.68 -17.40
N LYS A 99 -12.40 14.08 -18.58
CA LYS A 99 -12.47 13.22 -19.78
C LYS A 99 -11.10 12.69 -20.22
N ASP A 100 -10.06 13.50 -20.04
CA ASP A 100 -8.67 13.16 -20.38
C ASP A 100 -7.97 12.35 -19.26
N GLY A 101 -8.70 11.96 -18.21
CA GLY A 101 -8.19 11.09 -17.16
C GLY A 101 -8.03 9.64 -17.62
N TYR A 102 -7.38 8.85 -16.79
CA TYR A 102 -7.10 7.45 -17.11
C TYR A 102 -8.38 6.60 -17.11
N ALA A 103 -8.69 5.97 -18.24
CA ALA A 103 -9.74 4.95 -18.33
C ALA A 103 -9.10 3.58 -18.09
N THR A 104 -9.42 2.95 -16.96
CA THR A 104 -8.80 1.67 -16.55
C THR A 104 -9.17 0.54 -17.51
N PRO A 105 -8.22 -0.04 -18.26
CA PRO A 105 -8.51 -1.06 -19.27
C PRO A 105 -8.47 -2.49 -18.72
N ASP A 106 -7.70 -2.74 -17.66
CA ASP A 106 -7.40 -4.06 -17.09
C ASP A 106 -6.91 -3.94 -15.63
N ASP A 107 -6.38 -5.03 -15.06
CA ASP A 107 -5.80 -5.09 -13.72
C ASP A 107 -4.26 -4.99 -13.66
N GLN A 108 -3.62 -4.45 -14.72
CA GLN A 108 -2.19 -4.18 -14.72
C GLN A 108 -1.85 -3.05 -13.74
N TRP A 109 -0.86 -3.25 -12.89
CA TRP A 109 -0.39 -2.24 -11.95
C TRP A 109 1.12 -1.98 -12.13
N ASP A 110 1.55 -0.78 -11.76
CA ASP A 110 2.96 -0.36 -11.73
C ASP A 110 3.28 0.28 -10.38
N ASN A 111 4.45 -0.01 -9.81
CA ASN A 111 4.89 0.59 -8.54
C ASN A 111 5.85 1.77 -8.80
N TYR A 112 5.28 2.96 -8.98
CA TYR A 112 6.08 4.18 -9.20
C TYR A 112 6.94 4.57 -7.99
N TRP A 113 6.64 4.05 -6.79
CA TRP A 113 7.41 4.32 -5.58
C TRP A 113 8.72 3.56 -5.48
N ARG A 114 9.03 2.70 -6.45
CA ARG A 114 10.38 2.13 -6.61
C ARG A 114 11.47 3.17 -6.82
N GLU A 115 11.07 4.36 -7.26
CA GLU A 115 11.94 5.50 -7.44
C GLU A 115 11.50 6.68 -6.57
N GLY A 116 12.39 7.67 -6.41
CA GLY A 116 12.10 8.88 -5.65
C GLY A 116 12.12 8.65 -4.13
N PRO A 117 11.49 9.54 -3.34
CA PRO A 117 11.56 9.50 -1.88
C PRO A 117 11.05 8.19 -1.26
N ASN A 118 10.06 7.56 -1.91
CA ASN A 118 9.47 6.31 -1.43
C ASN A 118 10.26 5.06 -1.81
N ALA A 119 11.38 5.18 -2.55
CA ALA A 119 12.31 4.07 -2.76
C ALA A 119 12.90 3.55 -1.44
N SER A 120 12.95 4.42 -0.42
CA SER A 120 13.35 4.10 0.95
C SER A 120 12.47 3.05 1.65
N LEU A 121 11.29 2.74 1.11
CA LEU A 121 10.47 1.61 1.57
C LEU A 121 11.14 0.24 1.28
N GLY A 122 12.21 0.23 0.49
CA GLY A 122 13.10 -0.91 0.30
C GLY A 122 12.45 -2.02 -0.52
N TRP A 123 11.95 -1.67 -1.69
CA TRP A 123 11.35 -2.58 -2.67
C TRP A 123 12.34 -3.66 -3.10
N ASP A 124 11.83 -4.89 -3.27
CA ASP A 124 12.67 -6.02 -3.64
C ASP A 124 13.15 -5.90 -5.09
N SER A 125 14.47 -5.86 -5.29
CA SER A 125 15.11 -5.78 -6.60
C SER A 125 14.91 -7.01 -7.48
N SER A 126 14.53 -8.16 -6.89
CA SER A 126 14.22 -9.38 -7.63
C SER A 126 12.81 -9.37 -8.23
N LEU A 127 11.94 -8.49 -7.74
CA LEU A 127 10.59 -8.31 -8.26
C LEU A 127 10.56 -7.22 -9.35
N PRO A 128 9.68 -7.36 -10.35
CA PRO A 128 9.66 -6.48 -11.53
C PRO A 128 9.12 -5.07 -11.24
N GLY A 129 8.39 -4.86 -10.14
CA GLY A 129 7.75 -3.58 -9.84
C GLY A 129 6.52 -3.27 -10.69
N THR A 130 5.99 -4.27 -11.38
CA THR A 130 4.80 -4.22 -12.21
C THR A 130 4.16 -5.61 -12.19
N GLY A 131 2.88 -5.72 -12.53
CA GLY A 131 2.22 -7.01 -12.58
C GLY A 131 0.73 -6.91 -12.89
N TYR A 132 0.04 -8.03 -12.70
CA TYR A 132 -1.41 -8.14 -12.91
C TYR A 132 -2.10 -8.64 -11.66
N GLY A 133 -3.15 -7.93 -11.26
CA GLY A 133 -4.05 -8.33 -10.19
C GLY A 133 -3.49 -8.21 -8.77
N ALA A 134 -4.40 -8.29 -7.81
CA ALA A 134 -4.13 -8.06 -6.39
C ALA A 134 -3.06 -9.00 -5.80
N LYS A 135 -2.94 -10.24 -6.30
CA LYS A 135 -1.94 -11.20 -5.79
C LYS A 135 -0.52 -10.71 -6.03
N SER A 136 -0.18 -10.39 -7.28
CA SER A 136 1.19 -9.97 -7.63
C SER A 136 1.55 -8.61 -7.00
N MET A 137 0.56 -7.72 -6.86
CA MET A 137 0.74 -6.47 -6.12
C MET A 137 0.96 -6.74 -4.62
N GLY A 138 0.27 -7.73 -4.05
CA GLY A 138 0.53 -8.19 -2.69
C GLY A 138 1.94 -8.73 -2.50
N GLU A 139 2.46 -9.50 -3.47
CA GLU A 139 3.84 -9.99 -3.48
C GLU A 139 4.84 -8.81 -3.50
N GLU A 140 4.59 -7.79 -4.32
CA GLU A 140 5.39 -6.55 -4.36
C GLU A 140 5.45 -5.85 -2.99
N LEU A 141 4.29 -5.63 -2.37
CA LEU A 141 4.22 -4.96 -1.07
C LEU A 141 4.85 -5.81 0.05
N ALA A 142 4.60 -7.11 0.07
CA ALA A 142 5.06 -8.02 1.13
C ALA A 142 6.58 -8.28 1.10
N ASN A 143 7.23 -8.11 -0.05
CA ASN A 143 8.69 -8.24 -0.15
C ASN A 143 9.46 -6.94 0.13
N SER A 144 8.76 -5.83 0.37
CA SER A 144 9.38 -4.57 0.79
C SER A 144 10.06 -4.68 2.16
N HIS A 145 11.11 -3.88 2.38
CA HIS A 145 11.72 -3.74 3.70
C HIS A 145 10.73 -3.17 4.72
N ALA A 146 9.92 -2.18 4.30
CA ALA A 146 8.89 -1.58 5.15
C ALA A 146 7.87 -2.61 5.67
N PHE A 147 7.48 -3.59 4.85
CA PHE A 147 6.63 -4.69 5.31
C PHE A 147 7.30 -5.49 6.43
N ALA A 148 8.53 -5.94 6.18
CA ALA A 148 9.29 -6.75 7.13
C ALA A 148 9.50 -6.00 8.46
N GLU A 149 9.95 -4.75 8.41
CA GLU A 149 10.14 -3.90 9.59
C GLU A 149 8.84 -3.70 10.36
N CYS A 150 7.71 -3.48 9.67
CA CYS A 150 6.41 -3.32 10.30
C CYS A 150 5.97 -4.58 11.04
N GLN A 151 6.08 -5.76 10.40
CA GLN A 151 5.69 -7.02 11.05
C GLN A 151 6.58 -7.35 12.26
N VAL A 152 7.90 -7.12 12.14
CA VAL A 152 8.85 -7.33 13.25
C VAL A 152 8.57 -6.36 14.40
N THR A 153 8.33 -5.08 14.11
CA THR A 153 8.02 -4.09 15.14
C THR A 153 6.72 -4.41 15.88
N LYS A 154 5.70 -4.90 15.17
CA LYS A 154 4.45 -5.36 15.79
C LYS A 154 4.67 -6.57 16.71
N ALA A 155 5.44 -7.55 16.26
CA ALA A 155 5.79 -8.71 17.08
C ALA A 155 6.61 -8.32 18.31
N PHE A 156 7.57 -7.41 18.15
CA PHE A 156 8.33 -6.82 19.26
C PHE A 156 7.38 -6.20 20.29
N GLN A 157 6.48 -5.30 19.87
CA GLN A 157 5.54 -4.65 20.79
C GLN A 157 4.59 -5.63 21.48
N ALA A 158 4.15 -6.66 20.78
CA ALA A 158 3.27 -7.70 21.34
C ALA A 158 3.98 -8.56 22.39
N VAL A 159 5.28 -8.80 22.23
CA VAL A 159 6.06 -9.65 23.15
C VAL A 159 6.62 -8.85 24.32
N CYS A 160 7.16 -7.67 24.04
CA CYS A 160 7.84 -6.82 25.01
C CYS A 160 6.86 -5.88 25.74
N LEU A 161 5.61 -5.80 25.27
CA LEU A 161 4.54 -4.95 25.82
C LEU A 161 4.89 -3.45 25.84
N ARG A 162 5.82 -3.03 24.98
CA ARG A 162 6.30 -1.64 24.84
C ARG A 162 6.80 -1.37 23.42
N ALA A 163 6.80 -0.10 23.03
CA ALA A 163 7.50 0.36 21.84
C ALA A 163 9.04 0.24 22.04
N PRO A 164 9.84 0.19 20.95
CA PRO A 164 11.29 0.31 21.06
C PRO A 164 11.68 1.68 21.63
N VAL A 165 12.46 1.70 22.70
CA VAL A 165 12.77 2.94 23.45
C VAL A 165 14.16 3.47 23.13
N ASP A 166 15.11 2.59 22.83
CA ASP A 166 16.52 2.97 22.69
C ASP A 166 17.18 2.39 21.43
N SER A 167 18.50 2.61 21.33
CA SER A 167 19.29 2.10 20.22
C SER A 167 19.40 0.57 20.23
N ALA A 168 19.39 -0.08 21.40
CA ALA A 168 19.51 -1.52 21.49
C ALA A 168 18.27 -2.20 20.89
N ASP A 169 17.07 -1.71 21.20
CA ASP A 169 15.83 -2.20 20.60
C ASP A 169 15.80 -2.00 19.09
N ARG A 170 16.16 -0.80 18.63
CA ARG A 170 16.16 -0.48 17.19
C ARG A 170 17.17 -1.34 16.43
N SER A 171 18.35 -1.56 17.00
CA SER A 171 19.34 -2.49 16.44
C SER A 171 18.81 -3.92 16.42
N LYS A 172 18.11 -4.37 17.47
CA LYS A 172 17.54 -5.72 17.49
C LYS A 172 16.43 -5.91 16.48
N ILE A 173 15.52 -4.94 16.34
CA ILE A 173 14.47 -4.94 15.31
C ILE A 173 15.10 -5.01 13.91
N ALA A 174 16.15 -4.24 13.64
CA ALA A 174 16.86 -4.28 12.35
C ALA A 174 17.50 -5.65 12.07
N GLU A 175 18.11 -6.28 13.08
CA GLU A 175 18.66 -7.64 12.99
C GLU A 175 17.57 -8.66 12.67
N ILE A 176 16.47 -8.66 13.44
CA ILE A 176 15.35 -9.58 13.24
C ILE A 176 14.69 -9.35 11.87
N THR A 177 14.57 -8.09 11.43
CA THR A 177 14.03 -7.72 10.10
C THR A 177 14.88 -8.33 8.99
N SER A 178 16.22 -8.24 9.10
CA SER A 178 17.14 -8.83 8.13
C SER A 178 17.01 -10.35 8.07
N SER A 179 16.91 -11.02 9.22
CA SER A 179 16.66 -12.47 9.30
C SER A 179 15.28 -12.86 8.74
N PHE A 180 14.24 -12.09 9.07
CA PHE A 180 12.86 -12.36 8.65
C PHE A 180 12.73 -12.40 7.13
N LYS A 181 13.38 -11.48 6.41
CA LYS A 181 13.36 -11.44 4.94
C LYS A 181 13.95 -12.67 4.25
N SER A 182 14.69 -13.54 4.96
CA SER A 182 15.29 -14.75 4.36
C SER A 182 14.28 -15.90 4.21
N GLY A 183 13.16 -15.90 4.93
CA GLY A 183 12.20 -17.00 4.91
C GLY A 183 10.83 -16.71 5.50
N TYR A 184 10.55 -15.46 5.86
CA TYR A 184 9.26 -14.96 6.34
C TYR A 184 8.63 -15.78 7.47
N ASN A 185 9.45 -16.40 8.32
CA ASN A 185 8.98 -17.21 9.43
C ASN A 185 8.71 -16.35 10.68
N MET A 186 7.44 -15.99 10.88
CA MET A 186 7.03 -15.20 12.05
C MET A 186 7.31 -15.89 13.39
N LYS A 187 7.32 -17.23 13.47
CA LYS A 187 7.65 -17.92 14.74
C LYS A 187 9.05 -17.55 15.23
N ASN A 188 10.00 -17.42 14.31
CA ASN A 188 11.37 -17.01 14.63
C ASN A 188 11.43 -15.55 15.08
N VAL A 189 10.60 -14.67 14.50
CA VAL A 189 10.49 -13.26 14.92
C VAL A 189 10.03 -13.17 16.37
N PHE A 190 8.94 -13.86 16.72
CA PHE A 190 8.42 -13.89 18.09
C PHE A 190 9.44 -14.48 19.07
N ALA A 191 10.13 -15.55 18.69
CA ALA A 191 11.16 -16.15 19.53
C ALA A 191 12.34 -15.21 19.79
N GLN A 192 12.85 -14.52 18.75
CA GLN A 192 13.96 -13.57 18.89
C GLN A 192 13.57 -12.33 19.71
N ALA A 193 12.34 -11.82 19.54
CA ALA A 193 11.82 -10.73 20.37
C ALA A 193 11.70 -11.16 21.84
N ALA A 194 11.22 -12.38 22.12
CA ALA A 194 11.11 -12.89 23.48
C ALA A 194 12.47 -13.03 24.16
N VAL A 195 13.49 -13.50 23.44
CA VAL A 195 14.86 -13.57 23.98
C VAL A 195 15.42 -12.19 24.32
N HIS A 196 15.17 -11.18 23.49
CA HIS A 196 15.62 -9.80 23.76
C HIS A 196 14.94 -9.24 25.02
N CYS A 197 13.64 -9.43 25.15
CA CYS A 197 12.84 -8.80 26.21
C CYS A 197 12.79 -9.59 27.51
N ALA A 198 13.27 -10.85 27.54
CA ALA A 198 13.38 -11.62 28.77
C ALA A 198 14.52 -11.14 29.71
N GLY A 199 15.42 -10.29 29.20
CA GLY A 199 16.55 -9.74 29.96
C GLY A 199 16.29 -8.38 30.62
N GLU A 200 15.07 -7.85 30.50
CA GLU A 200 14.62 -6.55 31.03
C GLU A 200 13.57 -6.73 32.13
#